data_AF-D5VTR9-F1
#
_entry.id   AF-D5VTR9-F1
#
_cell.length_a   1.000
_cell.length_b   1.000
_cell.length_c   1.000
_cell.angle_alpha   90.00
_cell.angle_beta   90.00
_cell.angle_gamma   90.00
#
_symmetry.space_group_name_H-M   'P 1'
#
loop_
_entity.id
_entity.type
_entity.pdbx_description
1 polymer ?
#
loop_
_entity_poly.entity_id
_entity_poly.type
_entity_poly.pdbx_seq_one_letter_code
_entity_poly.pdbx_strand_id
1 'polypeptide(L)'
;MISINNLSKINNNSLPNFKPKIQFNFISILTNNLKVILLMLAGAITFGLSTFINLLFNGFNVGVLIGSTFLTNEPLKLITALILPHGIFEIPAMLIAAIAGFKIPYEITLYLLDRKEKPITEEDIKEFLKLALISIILIIIAAFVEVYITPEVAKLLM
;
A
#
# COMPACT_ATOMS: atom_id res chain seq x y z
N MET A 1 -8.14 53.90 25.35
CA MET A 1 -6.73 53.58 25.09
C MET A 1 -6.43 52.25 25.80
N ILE A 2 -6.57 51.13 25.09
CA ILE A 2 -6.33 49.80 25.67
C ILE A 2 -4.82 49.67 25.86
N SER A 3 -4.39 49.49 27.12
CA SER A 3 -2.97 49.42 27.48
C SER A 3 -2.29 48.27 26.75
N ILE A 4 -1.12 48.54 26.17
CA ILE A 4 -0.27 47.59 25.41
C ILE A 4 0.06 46.34 26.26
N ASN A 5 -0.03 46.45 27.58
CA ASN A 5 0.13 45.35 28.55
C ASN A 5 -0.96 44.26 28.46
N ASN A 6 -2.11 44.53 27.84
CA ASN A 6 -3.15 43.52 27.64
C ASN A 6 -2.93 42.69 26.36
N LEU A 7 -2.16 43.17 25.39
CA LEU A 7 -1.86 42.44 24.15
C LEU A 7 -0.77 41.38 24.34
N SER A 8 0.19 41.62 25.24
CA SER A 8 1.23 40.64 25.59
C SER A 8 0.70 39.45 26.38
N LYS A 9 -0.39 39.63 27.14
CA LYS A 9 -1.06 38.54 27.88
C LYS A 9 -1.88 37.60 26.98
N ILE A 10 -2.42 38.10 25.87
CA ILE A 10 -3.23 37.30 24.94
C ILE A 10 -2.34 36.41 24.04
N ASN A 11 -1.10 36.83 23.77
CA ASN A 11 -0.17 36.09 22.93
C ASN A 11 0.54 34.91 23.62
N ASN A 12 0.29 34.71 24.93
CA ASN A 12 0.84 33.60 25.72
C ASN A 12 -0.10 32.40 25.84
N ASN A 13 -1.32 32.48 25.30
CA ASN A 13 -2.14 31.29 25.09
C ASN A 13 -1.68 30.66 23.79
N SER A 14 -0.60 29.89 23.91
CA SER A 14 -0.15 28.93 22.91
C SER A 14 -1.37 28.31 22.24
N LEU A 15 -1.54 28.58 20.95
CA LEU A 15 -2.33 27.72 20.06
C LEU A 15 -2.02 26.29 20.50
N PRO A 16 -3.04 25.47 20.85
CA PRO A 16 -2.77 24.09 21.25
C PRO A 16 -1.82 23.54 20.18
N ASN A 17 -0.66 23.07 20.61
CA ASN A 17 0.31 22.40 19.76
C ASN A 17 -0.40 21.18 19.17
N PHE A 18 -1.19 21.40 18.13
CA PHE A 18 -1.73 20.39 17.27
C PHE A 18 -0.55 19.97 16.42
N LYS A 19 0.39 19.26 17.06
CA LYS A 19 1.22 18.31 16.34
C LYS A 19 0.22 17.21 15.98
N PRO A 20 -0.26 17.12 14.72
CA PRO A 20 -1.01 15.94 14.34
C PRO A 20 -0.10 14.78 14.68
N LYS A 21 -0.52 13.98 15.65
CA LYS A 21 0.21 12.80 16.07
C LYS A 21 -0.02 11.76 14.98
N ILE A 22 0.53 12.00 13.78
CA ILE A 22 0.63 11.00 12.73
C ILE A 22 1.71 10.04 13.22
N GLN A 23 1.35 9.23 14.21
CA GLN A 23 2.10 8.05 14.55
C GLN A 23 1.80 7.06 13.44
N PHE A 24 2.81 6.76 12.62
CA PHE A 24 2.83 5.60 11.74
C PHE A 24 2.75 4.35 12.62
N ASN A 25 1.54 4.03 13.06
CA ASN A 25 1.27 2.83 13.82
C ASN A 25 1.20 1.68 12.83
N PHE A 26 1.91 0.59 13.13
CA PHE A 26 1.87 -0.67 12.38
C PHE A 26 0.45 -1.06 11.98
N ILE A 27 -0.52 -0.94 12.90
CA ILE A 27 -1.92 -1.28 12.62
C ILE A 27 -2.51 -0.40 11.51
N SER A 28 -2.17 0.89 11.47
CA SER A 28 -2.69 1.82 10.45
C SER A 28 -2.11 1.50 9.07
N ILE A 29 -0.80 1.24 8.98
CA ILE A 29 -0.14 0.88 7.73
C ILE A 29 -0.66 -0.48 7.25
N LEU A 30 -0.67 -1.47 8.14
CA LEU A 30 -1.16 -2.81 7.83
C LEU A 30 -2.60 -2.79 7.33
N THR A 31 -3.50 -2.07 8.00
CA THR A 31 -4.92 -2.01 7.59
C THR A 31 -5.11 -1.33 6.24
N ASN A 32 -4.30 -0.31 5.92
CA ASN A 32 -4.34 0.33 4.62
C ASN A 32 -3.88 -0.63 3.51
N ASN A 33 -2.72 -1.27 3.70
CA ASN A 33 -2.17 -2.16 2.69
C ASN A 33 -3.00 -3.44 2.55
N LEU A 34 -3.57 -3.94 3.65
CA LEU A 34 -4.51 -5.06 3.63
C LEU A 34 -5.80 -4.71 2.89
N LYS A 35 -6.33 -3.49 3.04
CA LYS A 35 -7.47 -3.02 2.24
C LYS A 35 -7.17 -3.07 0.75
N VAL A 36 -5.99 -2.61 0.33
CA VAL A 36 -5.57 -2.68 -1.07
C VAL A 36 -5.53 -4.13 -1.55
N ILE A 37 -4.89 -5.04 -0.79
CA ILE A 37 -4.84 -6.47 -1.12
C ILE A 37 -6.26 -7.06 -1.23
N LEU A 38 -7.15 -6.77 -0.29
CA LEU A 38 -8.53 -7.27 -0.31
C LEU A 38 -9.32 -6.73 -1.51
N LEU A 39 -9.16 -5.46 -1.86
CA LEU A 39 -9.78 -4.88 -3.05
C LEU A 39 -9.22 -5.50 -4.34
N MET A 40 -7.93 -5.83 -4.38
CA MET A 40 -7.33 -6.55 -5.51
C MET A 40 -7.88 -7.97 -5.62
N LEU A 41 -8.04 -8.68 -4.51
CA LEU A 41 -8.66 -10.01 -4.47
C LEU A 41 -10.15 -9.97 -4.87
N ALA A 42 -10.87 -8.90 -4.53
CA ALA A 42 -12.25 -8.68 -4.97
C ALA A 42 -12.38 -8.61 -6.51
N GLY A 43 -11.27 -8.41 -7.22
CA GLY A 43 -11.18 -8.61 -8.67
C GLY A 43 -11.75 -9.92 -9.16
N ALA A 44 -11.63 -10.99 -8.37
CA ALA A 44 -12.17 -12.30 -8.72
C ALA A 44 -13.70 -12.26 -8.96
N ILE A 45 -14.38 -11.35 -8.27
CA ILE A 45 -15.84 -11.14 -8.35
C ILE A 45 -16.16 -10.02 -9.35
N THR A 46 -15.35 -8.95 -9.38
CA THR A 46 -15.58 -7.79 -10.26
C THR A 46 -15.03 -7.97 -11.68
N PHE A 47 -14.79 -9.21 -12.12
CA PHE A 47 -14.20 -9.51 -13.43
C PHE A 47 -12.86 -8.81 -13.71
N GLY A 48 -12.01 -8.69 -12.68
CA GLY A 48 -10.69 -8.06 -12.74
C GLY A 48 -10.68 -6.53 -12.64
N LEU A 49 -11.84 -5.86 -12.68
CA LEU A 49 -11.92 -4.40 -12.68
C LEU A 49 -11.31 -3.76 -11.42
N SER A 50 -11.66 -4.27 -10.24
CA SER A 50 -11.11 -3.77 -8.97
C SER A 50 -9.59 -3.95 -8.89
N THR A 51 -9.06 -5.09 -9.36
CA THR A 51 -7.62 -5.34 -9.42
C THR A 51 -6.91 -4.37 -10.35
N PHE A 52 -7.46 -4.18 -11.56
CA PHE A 52 -6.87 -3.32 -12.58
C PHE A 52 -6.76 -1.87 -12.09
N ILE A 53 -7.85 -1.35 -11.52
CA ILE A 53 -7.90 0.01 -10.96
C ILE A 53 -6.87 0.15 -9.82
N ASN A 54 -6.81 -0.81 -8.90
CA ASN A 54 -5.84 -0.76 -7.80
C ASN A 54 -4.38 -0.82 -8.28
N LEU A 55 -4.06 -1.65 -9.27
CA LEU A 55 -2.71 -1.70 -9.84
C LEU A 55 -2.31 -0.34 -10.43
N LEU A 56 -3.21 0.31 -11.17
CA LEU A 56 -2.95 1.63 -11.74
C LEU A 56 -2.72 2.68 -10.65
N PHE A 57 -3.60 2.75 -9.65
CA PHE A 57 -3.47 3.74 -8.57
C PHE A 57 -2.21 3.52 -7.72
N ASN A 58 -1.92 2.27 -7.31
CA ASN A 58 -0.74 2.00 -6.50
C ASN A 58 0.56 2.17 -7.30
N GLY A 59 0.59 1.72 -8.56
CA GLY A 59 1.73 1.95 -9.46
C GLY A 59 1.98 3.43 -9.73
N PHE A 60 0.90 4.20 -9.93
CA PHE A 60 0.99 5.66 -10.09
C PHE A 60 1.53 6.33 -8.82
N ASN A 61 1.06 5.96 -7.63
CA ASN A 61 1.54 6.53 -6.37
C ASN A 61 3.04 6.28 -6.16
N VAL A 62 3.51 5.06 -6.43
CA VAL A 62 4.95 4.75 -6.39
C VAL A 62 5.71 5.57 -7.43
N GLY A 63 5.16 5.69 -8.65
CA GLY A 63 5.74 6.49 -9.72
C GLY A 63 5.87 7.98 -9.37
N VAL A 64 4.84 8.57 -8.74
CA VAL A 64 4.87 9.96 -8.25
C VAL A 64 5.89 10.13 -7.13
N LEU A 65 5.96 9.18 -6.19
CA LEU A 65 6.94 9.21 -5.11
C LEU A 65 8.37 9.20 -5.65
N ILE A 66 8.67 8.32 -6.61
CA ILE A 66 9.97 8.29 -7.30
C ILE A 66 10.17 9.55 -8.16
N GLY A 67 9.15 10.00 -8.89
CA GLY A 67 9.24 11.22 -9.72
C GLY A 67 9.57 12.47 -8.91
N SER A 68 9.05 12.56 -7.68
CA SER A 68 9.31 13.67 -6.77
C SER A 68 10.78 13.81 -6.37
N THR A 69 11.58 12.73 -6.46
CA THR A 69 13.02 12.76 -6.15
C THR A 69 13.76 13.68 -7.11
N PHE A 70 13.36 13.68 -8.39
CA PHE A 70 14.00 14.48 -9.43
C PHE A 70 13.66 15.96 -9.34
N LEU A 71 12.53 16.29 -8.69
CA LEU A 71 12.07 17.67 -8.51
C LEU A 71 12.62 18.33 -7.25
N THR A 72 12.94 17.54 -6.23
CA THR A 72 13.33 18.03 -4.90
C THR A 72 14.84 18.06 -4.66
N ASN A 73 15.66 17.58 -5.61
CA ASN A 73 17.11 17.37 -5.46
C ASN A 73 17.48 16.52 -4.24
N GLU A 74 16.53 15.76 -3.68
CA GLU A 74 16.78 14.84 -2.59
C GLU A 74 17.72 13.72 -3.07
N PRO A 75 18.62 13.22 -2.22
CA PRO A 75 19.52 12.15 -2.62
C PRO A 75 18.69 10.93 -3.01
N LEU A 76 18.89 10.41 -4.23
CA LEU A 76 18.33 9.13 -4.68
C LEU A 76 18.54 8.02 -3.64
N LYS A 77 19.66 8.07 -2.92
CA LYS A 77 20.01 7.16 -1.81
C LYS A 77 19.02 7.22 -0.64
N LEU A 78 18.49 8.40 -0.31
CA LEU A 78 17.57 8.58 0.80
C LEU A 78 16.18 8.03 0.48
N ILE A 79 15.68 8.28 -0.72
CA ILE A 79 14.34 7.84 -1.12
C ILE A 79 14.33 6.34 -1.42
N THR A 80 15.39 5.82 -2.05
CA THR A 80 15.55 4.36 -2.18
C THR A 80 15.63 3.68 -0.81
N ALA A 81 16.28 4.29 0.18
CA ALA A 81 16.30 3.76 1.55
C ALA A 81 14.93 3.79 2.24
N LEU A 82 14.08 4.74 1.91
CA LEU A 82 12.71 4.82 2.44
C LEU A 82 11.79 3.80 1.76
N ILE A 83 11.95 3.54 0.47
CA ILE A 83 11.04 2.65 -0.31
C ILE A 83 11.49 1.19 -0.26
N LEU A 84 12.77 0.94 -0.52
CA LEU A 84 13.30 -0.39 -0.81
C LEU A 84 13.08 -1.43 0.31
N PRO A 85 13.27 -1.11 1.61
CA PRO A 85 13.16 -2.10 2.67
C PRO A 85 11.80 -2.80 2.70
N HIS A 86 10.70 -2.03 2.64
CA HIS A 86 9.35 -2.59 2.66
C HIS A 86 8.82 -2.92 1.26
N GLY A 87 9.23 -2.14 0.24
CA GLY A 87 8.82 -2.31 -1.15
C GLY A 87 9.18 -3.67 -1.75
N ILE A 88 10.25 -4.32 -1.29
CA ILE A 88 10.63 -5.68 -1.72
C ILE A 88 9.59 -6.75 -1.32
N PHE A 89 8.79 -6.50 -0.28
CA PHE A 89 7.70 -7.39 0.15
C PHE A 89 6.36 -6.93 -0.40
N GLU A 90 6.12 -5.62 -0.41
CA GLU A 90 4.86 -5.03 -0.85
C GLU A 90 4.60 -5.27 -2.34
N ILE A 91 5.58 -5.03 -3.22
CA ILE A 91 5.39 -5.19 -4.66
C ILE A 91 5.05 -6.66 -5.02
N PRO A 92 5.79 -7.68 -4.55
CA PRO A 92 5.40 -9.08 -4.77
C PRO A 92 4.03 -9.42 -4.16
N ALA A 93 3.69 -8.89 -2.98
CA ALA A 93 2.38 -9.12 -2.37
C ALA A 93 1.25 -8.62 -3.29
N MET A 94 1.37 -7.40 -3.82
CA MET A 94 0.39 -6.83 -4.75
C MET A 94 0.31 -7.61 -6.06
N LEU A 95 1.45 -8.02 -6.63
CA LEU A 95 1.46 -8.82 -7.87
C LEU A 95 0.80 -10.19 -7.67
N ILE A 96 1.05 -10.87 -6.55
CA ILE A 96 0.42 -12.15 -6.23
C ILE A 96 -1.09 -11.97 -6.00
N ALA A 97 -1.49 -10.91 -5.29
CA ALA A 97 -2.91 -10.57 -5.13
C ALA A 97 -3.58 -10.23 -6.46
N ALA A 98 -2.85 -9.61 -7.40
CA ALA A 98 -3.36 -9.34 -8.74
C ALA A 98 -3.58 -10.62 -9.54
N ILE A 99 -2.61 -11.53 -9.52
CA ILE A 99 -2.73 -12.85 -10.18
C ILE A 99 -3.97 -13.58 -9.63
N ALA A 100 -4.16 -13.58 -8.31
CA ALA A 100 -5.36 -14.14 -7.69
C ALA A 100 -6.64 -13.41 -8.13
N GLY A 101 -6.64 -12.07 -8.15
CA GLY A 101 -7.78 -11.26 -8.58
C GLY A 101 -8.21 -11.49 -10.04
N PHE A 102 -7.27 -11.82 -10.93
CA PHE A 102 -7.57 -12.16 -12.33
C PHE A 102 -7.81 -13.66 -12.58
N LYS A 103 -7.50 -14.54 -11.62
CA LYS A 103 -7.64 -16.00 -11.75
C LYS A 103 -9.05 -16.41 -12.15
N ILE A 104 -10.06 -16.06 -11.35
CA ILE A 104 -11.46 -16.45 -11.63
C ILE A 104 -11.99 -15.87 -12.96
N PRO A 105 -11.79 -14.57 -13.27
CA PRO A 105 -12.17 -14.00 -14.57
C PRO A 105 -11.51 -14.71 -15.76
N TYR A 106 -10.24 -15.11 -15.60
CA TYR A 106 -9.51 -15.86 -16.61
C TYR A 106 -10.09 -17.26 -16.84
N GLU A 107 -10.39 -18.01 -15.77
CA GLU A 107 -11.00 -19.35 -15.90
C GLU A 107 -12.40 -19.29 -16.53
N ILE A 108 -13.22 -18.30 -16.15
CA ILE A 108 -14.54 -18.06 -16.76
C ILE A 108 -14.37 -17.77 -18.25
N THR A 109 -13.39 -16.95 -18.62
CA THR A 109 -13.11 -16.62 -20.01
C THR A 109 -12.72 -17.89 -20.80
N LEU A 110 -11.84 -18.75 -20.27
CA LEU A 110 -11.47 -20.01 -20.92
C LEU A 110 -12.68 -20.93 -21.14
N TYR A 111 -13.60 -21.00 -20.19
CA TYR A 111 -14.85 -21.75 -20.33
C TYR A 111 -15.73 -21.17 -21.43
N LEU A 112 -15.90 -19.84 -21.50
CA LEU A 112 -16.69 -19.18 -22.56
C LEU A 112 -16.09 -19.33 -23.96
N LEU A 113 -14.80 -19.64 -24.07
CA LEU A 113 -14.10 -19.95 -25.33
C LEU A 113 -14.10 -21.46 -25.67
N ASP A 114 -14.91 -22.28 -24.98
CA ASP A 114 -14.95 -23.74 -25.12
C ASP A 114 -13.58 -24.42 -24.94
N ARG A 115 -12.66 -23.78 -24.19
CA ARG A 115 -11.34 -24.33 -23.85
C ARG A 115 -11.31 -25.07 -22.52
N LYS A 116 -12.41 -25.02 -21.76
CA LYS A 116 -12.59 -25.70 -20.47
C LYS A 116 -14.01 -26.25 -20.39
N GLU A 117 -14.16 -27.44 -19.81
CA GLU A 117 -15.48 -28.07 -19.62
C GLU A 117 -16.29 -27.46 -18.46
N LYS A 118 -15.58 -26.90 -17.46
CA LYS A 118 -16.20 -26.31 -16.26
C LYS A 118 -15.71 -24.87 -16.08
N PRO A 119 -16.59 -23.95 -15.63
CA PRO A 119 -16.23 -22.54 -15.46
C PRO A 119 -15.22 -22.32 -14.33
N ILE A 120 -15.38 -23.03 -13.21
CA ILE A 120 -14.50 -22.96 -12.05
C ILE A 120 -14.38 -24.36 -11.45
N THR A 121 -13.16 -24.79 -11.15
CA THR A 121 -12.88 -26.06 -10.47
C THR A 121 -12.50 -25.82 -9.00
N GLU A 122 -12.55 -26.88 -8.18
CA GLU A 122 -12.06 -26.80 -6.80
C GLU A 122 -10.56 -26.45 -6.72
N GLU A 123 -9.79 -26.86 -7.72
CA GLU A 123 -8.37 -26.56 -7.81
C GLU A 123 -8.13 -25.07 -8.07
N ASP A 124 -8.94 -24.45 -8.95
CA ASP A 124 -8.88 -22.99 -9.20
C ASP A 124 -9.16 -22.18 -7.92
N ILE A 125 -10.12 -22.63 -7.10
CA ILE A 125 -10.45 -22.00 -5.81
C ILE A 125 -9.31 -22.20 -4.81
N LYS A 126 -8.74 -23.40 -4.71
CA LYS A 126 -7.59 -23.69 -3.83
C LYS A 126 -6.39 -22.83 -4.21
N GLU A 127 -6.12 -22.66 -5.49
CA GLU A 127 -5.02 -21.83 -5.97
C GLU A 127 -5.28 -20.34 -5.65
N PHE A 128 -6.50 -19.84 -5.88
CA PHE A 128 -6.89 -18.49 -5.48
C PHE A 128 -6.65 -18.25 -3.99
N LEU A 129 -7.13 -19.15 -3.11
CA LEU A 129 -6.96 -19.03 -1.66
C LEU A 129 -5.49 -19.10 -1.24
N LYS A 130 -4.70 -19.95 -1.90
CA LYS A 130 -3.25 -20.06 -1.66
C LYS A 130 -2.54 -18.75 -2.00
N LEU A 131 -2.82 -18.18 -3.17
CA LEU A 131 -2.23 -16.91 -3.59
C LEU A 131 -2.66 -15.75 -2.67
N ALA A 132 -3.94 -15.70 -2.30
CA ALA A 132 -4.47 -14.74 -1.34
C ALA A 132 -3.78 -14.82 0.03
N LEU A 133 -3.55 -16.04 0.54
CA LEU A 133 -2.85 -16.22 1.80
C LEU A 133 -1.40 -15.75 1.72
N ILE A 134 -0.69 -16.11 0.63
CA ILE A 134 0.70 -15.70 0.42
C ILE A 134 0.82 -14.17 0.34
N SER A 135 -0.08 -13.50 -0.38
CA SER A 135 -0.06 -12.03 -0.48
C SER A 135 -0.33 -11.34 0.85
N ILE A 136 -1.27 -11.85 1.66
CA ILE A 136 -1.55 -11.33 3.00
C ILE A 136 -0.35 -11.51 3.93
N ILE A 137 0.33 -12.66 3.90
CA ILE A 137 1.52 -12.88 4.72
C ILE A 137 2.63 -11.88 4.33
N LEU A 138 2.86 -11.69 3.03
CA LEU A 138 3.87 -10.74 2.56
C LEU A 138 3.53 -9.31 2.95
N ILE A 139 2.25 -8.89 2.93
CA ILE A 139 1.89 -7.52 3.31
C ILE A 139 2.04 -7.26 4.81
N ILE A 140 1.85 -8.29 5.65
CA ILE A 140 2.13 -8.22 7.08
C ILE A 140 3.63 -8.01 7.31
N ILE A 141 4.47 -8.74 6.58
CA ILE A 141 5.93 -8.57 6.62
C ILE A 141 6.31 -7.17 6.14
N ALA A 142 5.74 -6.71 5.02
CA ALA A 142 6.00 -5.38 4.48
C ALA A 142 5.69 -4.27 5.50
N ALA A 143 4.52 -4.31 6.13
CA ALA A 143 4.12 -3.34 7.14
C ALA A 143 5.04 -3.37 8.37
N PHE A 144 5.53 -4.55 8.77
CA PHE A 144 6.49 -4.67 9.87
C PHE A 144 7.81 -4.00 9.50
N VAL A 145 8.33 -4.30 8.30
CA VAL A 145 9.57 -3.71 7.80
C VAL A 145 9.43 -2.20 7.66
N GLU A 146 8.28 -1.71 7.19
CA GLU A 146 8.00 -0.28 7.03
C GLU A 146 8.04 0.49 8.36
N VAL A 147 7.48 -0.08 9.42
CA VAL A 147 7.36 0.62 10.72
C VAL A 147 8.64 0.50 11.53
N TYR A 148 9.32 -0.65 11.50
CA TYR A 148 10.42 -0.94 12.40
C TYR A 148 11.80 -0.84 11.75
N ILE A 149 11.93 -1.09 10.44
CA ILE A 149 13.23 -1.18 9.77
C ILE A 149 13.49 0.05 8.89
N THR A 150 12.52 0.45 8.07
CA THR A 150 12.65 1.61 7.17
C THR A 150 13.14 2.89 7.90
N PRO A 151 12.63 3.25 9.09
CA PRO A 151 13.10 4.45 9.79
C PRO A 151 14.55 4.33 10.27
N GLU A 152 14.99 3.14 10.69
CA GLU A 152 16.37 2.90 11.14
C GLU A 152 17.35 2.94 9.96
N VAL A 153 16.95 2.38 8.80
CA VAL A 153 17.74 2.47 7.56
C VAL A 153 17.85 3.93 7.10
N ALA A 154 16.78 4.70 7.18
CA ALA A 154 16.80 6.13 6.83
C ALA A 154 17.74 6.93 7.76
N LYS A 155 17.67 6.71 9.08
CA LYS A 155 18.56 7.37 10.06
C LYS A 155 20.04 7.09 9.82
N LEU A 156 20.39 5.89 9.36
CA LEU A 156 21.78 5.51 9.09
C LEU A 156 22.36 6.22 7.84
N LEU A 157 21.48 6.67 6.94
CA LEU A 157 21.86 7.22 5.63
C LEU A 157 21.73 8.74 5.54
N MET A 158 21.06 9.36 6.52
CA MET A 158 21.04 10.80 6.79
C MET A 158 22.25 11.21 7.63
#